data_AF-A0A140ALU6-F1
#
_entry.id   AF-A0A140ALU6-F1
#
_cell.length_a   1.000
_cell.length_b   1.000
_cell.length_c   1.000
_cell.angle_alpha   90.00
_cell.angle_beta   90.00
_cell.angle_gamma   90.00
#
_symmetry.space_group_name_H-M   'P 1'
#
loop_
_entity.id
_entity.type
_entity.pdbx_description
1 polymer ?
#
loop_
_entity_poly.entity_id
_entity_poly.type
_entity_poly.pdbx_seq_one_letter_code
_entity_poly.pdbx_strand_id
1 'polypeptide(L)' 'LRDNIHGITKPAIRRLARRGGVKRISGLIYEETRGVLKVFLENVIRDAVTYTEHAKRKTVTAMDVV' A
#
# COMPACT_ATOMS: atom_id res chain seq x y z
N LEU A 1 -13.69 8.14 6.59
CA LEU A 1 -12.56 8.06 5.64
C LEU A 1 -12.93 7.09 4.53
N ARG A 2 -13.21 7.57 3.31
CA ARG A 2 -13.43 6.71 2.13
C ARG A 2 -12.53 7.23 1.00
N ASP A 3 -12.05 6.31 0.17
CA ASP A 3 -11.32 6.59 -1.09
C ASP A 3 -9.99 7.35 -0.97
N ASN A 4 -9.26 7.14 0.15
CA ASN A 4 -7.91 7.67 0.34
C ASN A 4 -6.88 7.14 -0.68
N ILE A 5 -7.23 6.11 -1.46
CA ILE A 5 -6.35 5.49 -2.45
C ILE A 5 -5.90 6.48 -3.55
N HIS A 6 -6.71 7.50 -3.83
CA HIS A 6 -6.34 8.57 -4.77
C HIS A 6 -5.27 9.52 -4.19
N GLY A 7 -5.02 9.48 -2.88
CA GLY A 7 -3.87 10.12 -2.23
C GLY A 7 -2.53 9.56 -2.72
N ILE A 8 -2.52 8.34 -3.26
CA ILE A 8 -1.39 7.84 -4.06
C ILE A 8 -1.48 8.48 -5.44
N THR A 9 -0.77 9.60 -5.58
CA THR A 9 -0.88 10.47 -6.76
C THR A 9 -0.15 9.89 -7.99
N LYS A 10 -0.59 10.29 -9.20
CA LYS A 10 0.05 9.88 -10.46
C LYS A 10 1.57 10.18 -10.50
N PRO A 11 2.07 11.33 -9.99
CA PRO A 11 3.51 11.57 -9.89
C PRO A 11 4.24 10.59 -8.96
N ALA A 12 3.63 10.17 -7.84
CA ALA A 12 4.23 9.18 -6.93
C ALA A 12 4.38 7.82 -7.62
N ILE A 13 3.34 7.35 -8.30
CA ILE A 13 3.36 6.11 -9.11
C ILE A 13 4.44 6.20 -10.19
N ARG A 14 4.56 7.36 -10.87
CA ARG A 14 5.62 7.58 -11.86
C ARG A 14 7.00 7.47 -11.22
N ARG A 15 7.24 8.07 -10.05
CA ARG A 15 8.55 7.97 -9.37
C ARG A 15 8.90 6.52 -9.01
N LEU A 16 7.94 5.74 -8.54
CA LEU A 16 8.14 4.31 -8.25
C LEU A 16 8.48 3.53 -9.53
N ALA A 17 7.71 3.70 -10.60
CA ALA A 17 7.96 3.03 -11.87
C ALA A 17 9.33 3.42 -12.46
N ARG A 18 9.72 4.71 -12.36
CA ARG A 18 11.05 5.18 -12.79
C ARG A 18 12.17 4.56 -11.96
N ARG A 19 12.00 4.43 -10.64
CA ARG A 19 12.94 3.70 -9.78
C ARG A 19 13.09 2.23 -10.20
N GLY A 20 12.00 1.61 -10.66
CA GLY A 20 12.00 0.27 -11.24
C GLY A 20 12.49 0.17 -12.69
N GLY A 21 13.07 1.24 -13.27
CA GLY A 21 13.63 1.21 -14.63
C GLY A 21 12.59 1.29 -15.77
N VAL A 22 11.32 1.55 -15.46
CA VAL A 22 10.27 1.63 -16.48
C VAL A 22 10.45 2.92 -17.30
N LYS A 23 10.56 2.82 -18.62
CA LYS A 23 10.79 3.96 -19.55
C LYS A 23 9.50 4.67 -19.99
N ARG A 24 8.44 3.93 -20.30
CA ARG A 24 7.11 4.47 -20.67
C ARG A 24 6.02 3.78 -19.86
N ILE A 25 4.93 4.50 -19.55
CA ILE A 25 3.85 4.03 -18.68
C ILE A 25 2.52 4.34 -19.38
N SER A 26 1.64 3.35 -19.49
CA SER A 26 0.26 3.52 -19.99
C SER A 26 -0.62 4.27 -18.99
N GLY A 27 -1.64 4.98 -19.48
CA GLY A 27 -2.60 5.70 -18.62
C GLY A 27 -3.37 4.79 -17.67
N LEU A 28 -3.62 3.54 -18.04
CA LEU A 28 -4.37 2.58 -17.22
C LEU A 28 -3.58 2.10 -15.98
N ILE A 29 -2.24 2.21 -16.01
CA ILE A 29 -1.36 1.73 -14.92
C ILE A 29 -1.61 2.47 -13.60
N TYR A 30 -2.13 3.71 -13.62
CA TYR A 30 -2.34 4.45 -12.38
C TYR A 30 -3.44 3.84 -11.51
N GLU A 31 -4.52 3.33 -12.11
CA GLU A 31 -5.58 2.66 -11.34
C GLU A 31 -5.18 1.21 -11.02
N GLU A 32 -4.54 0.52 -11.95
CA GLU A 32 -4.01 -0.84 -11.72
C GLU A 32 -3.05 -0.88 -10.52
N THR A 33 -2.09 0.06 -10.49
CA THR A 33 -1.11 0.15 -9.40
C THR A 33 -1.78 0.45 -8.05
N ARG A 34 -2.87 1.23 -8.05
CA ARG A 34 -3.65 1.50 -6.84
C ARG A 34 -4.38 0.25 -6.37
N GLY A 35 -4.98 -0.51 -7.28
CA GLY A 35 -5.61 -1.79 -6.97
C GLY A 35 -4.64 -2.78 -6.33
N VAL A 36 -3.49 -2.98 -6.96
CA VAL A 36 -2.43 -3.87 -6.44
C VAL A 36 -1.92 -3.41 -5.07
N LEU A 37 -1.64 -2.12 -4.90
CA LEU A 37 -1.17 -1.57 -3.63
C LEU A 37 -2.22 -1.73 -2.51
N LYS A 38 -3.50 -1.56 -2.84
CA LYS A 38 -4.58 -1.75 -1.87
C LYS A 38 -4.62 -3.20 -1.38
N VAL A 39 -4.61 -4.17 -2.29
CA VAL A 39 -4.61 -5.61 -1.92
C VAL A 39 -3.38 -5.97 -1.09
N PHE A 40 -2.20 -5.47 -1.46
CA PHE A 40 -0.98 -5.68 -0.69
C PHE A 40 -1.11 -5.18 0.75
N LEU A 41 -1.54 -3.93 0.92
CA LEU A 41 -1.69 -3.33 2.25
C LEU A 41 -2.81 -3.98 3.07
N GLU A 42 -3.92 -4.38 2.43
CA GLU A 42 -5.00 -5.12 3.11
C GLU A 42 -4.49 -6.44 3.71
N ASN A 43 -3.61 -7.15 3.01
CA ASN A 43 -3.03 -8.39 3.52
C ASN A 43 -2.05 -8.13 4.67
N VAL A 44 -1.08 -7.24 4.47
CA VAL A 44 -0.07 -6.92 5.49
C VAL A 44 -0.70 -6.36 6.77
N ILE A 45 -1.66 -5.44 6.64
CA ILE A 45 -2.32 -4.82 7.79
C ILE A 45 -3.22 -5.83 8.52
N ARG A 46 -3.87 -6.76 7.81
CA ARG A 46 -4.68 -7.81 8.45
C ARG A 46 -3.82 -8.67 9.38
N ASP A 47 -2.64 -9.07 8.92
CA ASP A 47 -1.71 -9.86 9.72
C ASP A 47 -1.15 -9.04 10.90
N ALA A 48 -0.76 -7.79 10.67
CA ALA A 48 -0.27 -6.91 11.73
C ALA A 48 -1.31 -6.63 12.83
N VAL A 49 -2.58 -6.46 12.45
CA VAL A 49 -3.69 -6.32 13.40
C VAL A 49 -3.88 -7.62 14.19
N THR A 50 -3.76 -8.78 13.53
CA THR A 50 -3.85 -10.09 14.19
C THR A 50 -2.79 -10.25 15.30
N TYR A 51 -1.53 -9.87 15.04
CA TYR A 51 -0.48 -9.87 16.06
C TYR A 51 -0.74 -8.88 17.19
N THR A 52 -1.25 -7.69 16.85
CA THR A 52 -1.57 -6.65 17.83
C THR A 52 -2.66 -7.11 18.80
N GLU A 53 -3.73 -7.73 18.27
CA GLU A 53 -4.85 -8.27 19.03
C GLU A 53 -4.41 -9.46 19.89
N HIS A 54 -3.61 -10.38 19.35
CA HIS A 54 -3.06 -11.51 20.11
C HIS A 54 -2.24 -11.05 21.32
N ALA A 55 -1.50 -9.96 21.18
CA ALA A 55 -0.74 -9.34 22.26
C ALA A 55 -1.58 -8.45 23.20
N LYS A 56 -2.91 -8.41 23.04
CA LYS A 56 -3.85 -7.59 23.83
C LYS A 56 -3.53 -6.09 23.80
N ARG A 57 -2.91 -5.61 22.73
CA ARG A 57 -2.57 -4.19 22.52
C ARG A 57 -3.63 -3.51 21.65
N LYS A 58 -3.72 -2.18 21.73
CA LYS A 58 -4.55 -1.35 20.85
C LYS A 58 -3.75 -0.50 19.87
N THR A 59 -2.43 -0.51 20.00
CA THR A 59 -1.50 0.24 19.16
C THR A 59 -0.65 -0.77 18.40
N VAL A 60 -0.77 -0.74 17.06
CA VAL A 60 0.10 -1.49 16.16
C VAL A 60 1.52 -0.92 16.29
N THR A 61 2.49 -1.79 16.49
CA THR A 61 3.91 -1.46 16.63
C THR A 61 4.68 -1.86 15.37
N ALA A 62 5.91 -1.38 15.23
CA ALA A 62 6.78 -1.80 14.12
C ALA A 62 7.01 -3.32 14.10
N MET A 63 7.08 -3.97 15.27
CA MET A 63 7.27 -5.42 15.38
C MET A 63 6.07 -6.23 14.91
N ASP A 64 4.88 -5.64 14.82
CA ASP A 64 3.71 -6.33 14.27
C ASP A 64 3.71 -6.35 12.73
N VAL A 65 4.57 -5.54 12.09
CA VAL A 65 4.62 -5.34 10.62
C VAL A 65 5.85 -6.01 9.98
N VAL A 66 6.92 -6.22 10.75
CA VAL A 66 8.20 -6.81 10.29
C VAL A 66 8.15 -8.32 10.38
#